data_AF-L9ZXL2-F1
#
_entry.id   AF-L9ZXL2-F1
#
_cell.length_a   1.000
_cell.length_b   1.000
_cell.length_c   1.000
_cell.angle_alpha   90.00
_cell.angle_beta   90.00
_cell.angle_gamma   90.00
#
_symmetry.space_group_name_H-M   'P 1'
#
loop_
_entity.id
_entity.type
_entity.pdbx_description
1 polymer ?
#
loop_
_entity_poly.entity_id
_entity_poly.type
_entity_poly.pdbx_seq_one_letter_code
_entity_poly.pdbx_strand_id
1 'polypeptide(L)'
;MHRSRLTSTRPSRSTASVWVVSSLLLVVSLLGIVTAVGPAAGADQVAILSTDEDDHYLEPGESTTIDVDLFAEGGHDDDGVVALEFVAEYDPDVLEITDIERGPWLEQGTETTVHAEGTLAHDEGTALLEQWRDPVAGGATGLDTVATVTVTAHPDAPAGETALEFGETDIELESEWPVPVVDGPTTVVIEDDEAVNGESQSADAADTDTTDAGGSERGPVSDVMAAVSEGYGSLLVTVFIGLSLAVLCALVVVVARRTGRIS
;
A
#
# COMPACT_ATOMS: atom_id res chain seq x y z
N MET A 1 64.18 3.96 71.41
CA MET A 1 62.96 4.81 71.38
C MET A 1 62.55 5.05 69.93
N HIS A 2 61.59 4.30 69.39
CA HIS A 2 60.68 4.80 68.37
C HIS A 2 59.47 3.86 68.34
N ARG A 3 58.29 4.38 68.71
CA ARG A 3 57.02 3.65 68.75
C ARG A 3 56.29 3.89 67.43
N SER A 4 56.04 2.85 66.66
CA SER A 4 55.13 2.89 65.53
C SER A 4 53.74 2.45 65.99
N ARG A 5 52.81 3.41 66.06
CA ARG A 5 51.38 3.17 66.29
C ARG A 5 50.76 2.74 64.96
N LEU A 6 50.05 1.61 64.93
CA LEU A 6 49.13 1.25 63.86
C LEU A 6 47.71 1.60 64.28
N THR A 7 47.14 2.59 63.60
CA THR A 7 45.73 2.98 63.63
C THR A 7 44.91 2.00 62.80
N SER A 8 43.99 1.29 63.45
CA SER A 8 42.95 0.49 62.80
C SER A 8 41.73 1.37 62.55
N THR A 9 41.48 1.69 61.28
CA THR A 9 40.24 2.31 60.80
C THR A 9 39.18 1.23 60.58
N ARG A 10 38.08 1.29 61.32
CA ARG A 10 36.87 0.50 61.06
C ARG A 10 36.10 1.11 59.87
N PRO A 11 35.72 0.33 58.85
CA PRO A 11 34.84 0.80 57.79
C PRO A 11 33.37 0.87 58.26
N SER A 12 32.69 1.96 57.91
CA SER A 12 31.29 2.23 58.26
C SER A 12 30.33 1.38 57.43
N ARG A 13 29.44 0.64 58.12
CA ARG A 13 28.32 -0.09 57.54
C ARG A 13 27.16 0.89 57.27
N SER A 14 27.06 1.45 56.07
CA SER A 14 25.82 2.15 55.66
C SER A 14 25.56 2.20 54.16
N THR A 15 26.37 1.54 53.32
CA THR A 15 26.19 1.60 51.86
C THR A 15 25.44 0.39 51.29
N ALA A 16 25.37 -0.74 51.98
CA ALA A 16 24.81 -1.97 51.40
C ALA A 16 23.27 -1.93 51.21
N SER A 17 22.54 -1.16 52.01
CA SER A 17 21.06 -1.16 51.99
C SER A 17 20.45 -0.33 50.86
N VAL A 18 21.17 0.67 50.34
CA VAL A 18 20.68 1.53 49.25
C VAL A 18 20.75 0.83 47.90
N TRP A 19 21.71 -0.07 47.72
CA TRP A 19 21.91 -0.78 46.45
C TRP A 19 20.84 -1.85 46.17
N VAL A 20 20.34 -2.54 47.21
CA VAL A 20 19.35 -3.62 47.03
C VAL A 20 17.99 -3.06 46.60
N VAL A 21 17.56 -1.92 47.17
CA VAL A 21 16.28 -1.27 46.82
C VAL A 21 16.33 -0.71 45.39
N SER A 22 17.48 -0.16 44.99
CA SER A 22 17.66 0.39 43.64
C SER A 22 17.66 -0.69 42.55
N SER A 23 18.25 -1.87 42.81
CA SER A 23 18.21 -2.98 41.85
C SER A 23 16.81 -3.59 41.70
N LEU A 24 16.03 -3.66 42.79
CA LEU A 24 14.69 -4.23 42.74
C LEU A 24 13.71 -3.35 41.93
N LEU A 25 13.81 -2.02 42.07
CA LEU A 25 13.02 -1.06 41.28
C LEU A 25 13.37 -1.12 39.79
N LEU A 26 14.64 -1.34 39.44
CA LEU A 26 15.06 -1.45 38.04
C LEU A 26 14.52 -2.72 37.38
N VAL A 27 14.50 -3.85 38.11
CA VAL A 27 13.98 -5.13 37.58
C VAL A 27 12.46 -5.10 37.42
N VAL A 28 11.72 -4.45 38.34
CA VAL A 28 10.27 -4.26 38.20
C VAL A 28 9.94 -3.30 37.05
N SER A 29 10.76 -2.26 36.83
CA SER A 29 10.59 -1.36 35.69
C SER A 29 10.92 -2.01 34.34
N LEU A 30 11.77 -3.05 34.31
CA LEU A 30 12.07 -3.85 33.11
C LEU A 30 11.01 -4.91 32.83
N LEU A 31 10.33 -5.45 33.86
CA LEU A 31 9.25 -6.43 33.68
C LEU A 31 7.87 -5.79 33.42
N GLY A 32 7.68 -4.50 33.72
CA GLY A 32 6.41 -3.78 33.57
C GLY A 32 6.07 -3.28 32.16
N ILE A 33 6.94 -3.48 31.15
CA ILE A 33 6.75 -2.98 29.78
C ILE A 33 6.27 -4.10 28.82
N VAL A 34 5.53 -5.08 29.32
CA VAL A 34 4.98 -6.17 28.48
C VAL A 34 3.45 -6.26 28.56
N THR A 35 2.78 -5.25 29.14
CA THR A 35 1.31 -5.19 29.12
C THR A 35 0.84 -4.08 28.22
N ALA A 36 0.39 -4.48 27.03
CA ALA A 36 -0.48 -3.75 26.13
C ALA A 36 0.10 -2.48 25.49
N VAL A 37 1.16 -2.63 24.71
CA VAL A 37 1.16 -1.96 23.41
C VAL A 37 0.48 -2.95 22.47
N GLY A 38 -0.86 -2.94 22.45
CA GLY A 38 -1.52 -3.38 21.22
C GLY A 38 -0.99 -2.48 20.09
N PRO A 39 -0.89 -2.96 18.85
CA PRO A 39 -0.64 -2.04 17.75
C PRO A 39 -1.68 -0.92 17.91
N ALA A 40 -1.21 0.31 18.12
CA ALA A 40 -2.04 1.45 17.83
C ALA A 40 -2.23 1.35 16.32
N ALA A 41 -3.33 0.72 15.91
CA ALA A 41 -3.81 0.69 14.54
C ALA A 41 -4.25 2.13 14.21
N GLY A 42 -3.25 2.99 14.01
CA GLY A 42 -3.38 4.26 13.30
C GLY A 42 -2.47 4.17 12.09
N ALA A 43 -2.49 3.02 11.40
CA ALA A 43 -2.00 2.96 10.03
C ALA A 43 -2.99 3.79 9.22
N ASP A 44 -2.46 4.74 8.44
CA ASP A 44 -3.23 5.51 7.45
C ASP A 44 -4.10 4.51 6.67
N GLN A 45 -5.42 4.69 6.72
CA GLN A 45 -6.32 3.93 5.85
C GLN A 45 -6.07 4.46 4.44
N VAL A 46 -5.39 3.68 3.61
CA VAL A 46 -5.11 4.01 2.22
C VAL A 46 -6.13 3.30 1.34
N ALA A 47 -6.58 3.98 0.28
CA ALA A 47 -7.30 3.33 -0.80
C ALA A 47 -6.31 2.96 -1.90
N ILE A 48 -6.56 1.85 -2.60
CA ILE A 48 -5.69 1.34 -3.64
C ILE A 48 -6.51 1.17 -4.93
N LEU A 49 -6.06 1.80 -6.01
CA LEU A 49 -6.56 1.53 -7.36
C LEU A 49 -5.67 0.49 -8.05
N SER A 50 -6.31 -0.41 -8.81
CA SER A 50 -5.63 -1.40 -9.64
C SER A 50 -6.47 -1.74 -10.85
N THR A 51 -5.84 -2.22 -11.93
CA THR A 51 -6.55 -2.77 -13.09
C THR A 51 -6.59 -4.29 -13.06
N ASP A 52 -7.46 -4.87 -13.88
CA ASP A 52 -7.62 -6.32 -14.00
C ASP A 52 -6.37 -7.01 -14.60
N GLU A 53 -5.65 -6.32 -15.48
CA GLU A 53 -4.38 -6.75 -16.05
C GLU A 53 -3.31 -5.65 -15.91
N ASP A 54 -2.03 -6.05 -15.86
CA ASP A 54 -0.90 -5.12 -15.80
C ASP A 54 -0.58 -4.49 -17.18
N ASP A 55 -0.81 -5.28 -18.25
CA ASP A 55 -0.52 -4.92 -19.64
C ASP A 55 -1.72 -5.25 -20.53
N HIS A 56 -2.15 -4.31 -21.38
CA HIS A 56 -3.13 -4.54 -22.44
C HIS A 56 -2.49 -4.36 -23.82
N TYR A 57 -2.77 -5.28 -24.73
CA TYR A 57 -2.20 -5.29 -26.08
C TYR A 57 -3.27 -4.84 -27.07
N LEU A 58 -2.91 -3.89 -27.95
CA LEU A 58 -3.81 -3.32 -28.95
C LEU A 58 -3.11 -3.22 -30.31
N GLU A 59 -3.82 -3.55 -31.38
CA GLU A 59 -3.46 -3.15 -32.73
C GLU A 59 -3.88 -1.68 -33.00
N PRO A 60 -3.22 -0.95 -33.91
CA PRO A 60 -3.67 0.39 -34.31
C PRO A 60 -5.14 0.39 -34.79
N GLY A 61 -5.99 1.19 -34.14
CA GLY A 61 -7.43 1.25 -34.41
C GLY A 61 -8.29 0.24 -33.64
N GLU A 62 -7.68 -0.61 -32.82
CA GLU A 62 -8.39 -1.52 -31.92
C GLU A 62 -8.84 -0.81 -30.64
N SER A 63 -9.95 -1.30 -30.06
CA SER A 63 -10.46 -0.86 -28.77
C SER A 63 -10.49 -2.03 -27.79
N THR A 64 -10.15 -1.75 -26.54
CA THR A 64 -10.33 -2.68 -25.41
C THR A 64 -11.01 -1.98 -24.24
N THR A 65 -11.41 -2.78 -23.25
CA THR A 65 -12.05 -2.33 -22.03
C THR A 65 -11.18 -2.73 -20.85
N ILE A 66 -10.95 -1.80 -19.94
CA ILE A 66 -10.10 -1.96 -18.76
C ILE A 66 -10.97 -1.76 -17.52
N ASP A 67 -11.02 -2.77 -16.67
CA ASP A 67 -11.74 -2.69 -15.40
C ASP A 67 -10.81 -2.13 -14.34
N VAL A 68 -11.24 -1.04 -13.70
CA VAL A 68 -10.52 -0.40 -12.61
C VAL A 68 -11.19 -0.80 -11.30
N ASP A 69 -10.44 -1.49 -10.46
CA ASP A 69 -10.84 -1.93 -9.14
C ASP A 69 -10.34 -0.96 -8.07
N LEU A 70 -11.16 -0.78 -7.03
CA LEU A 70 -10.82 0.01 -5.84
C LEU A 70 -10.86 -0.89 -4.62
N PHE A 71 -9.76 -0.92 -3.85
CA PHE A 71 -9.76 -1.40 -2.48
C PHE A 71 -9.76 -0.24 -1.49
N ALA A 72 -10.74 -0.17 -0.58
CA ALA A 72 -10.72 0.78 0.52
C ALA A 72 -11.30 0.15 1.80
N GLU A 73 -10.62 0.32 2.94
CA GLU A 73 -11.12 -0.17 4.23
C GLU A 73 -12.18 0.76 4.86
N GLY A 74 -12.41 1.94 4.26
CA GLY A 74 -13.21 3.01 4.85
C GLY A 74 -12.46 3.77 5.95
N GLY A 75 -13.20 4.58 6.71
CA GLY A 75 -12.78 5.30 7.90
C GLY A 75 -12.83 4.48 9.18
N HIS A 76 -12.78 5.15 10.33
CA HIS A 76 -12.98 4.53 11.65
C HIS A 76 -14.47 4.36 11.97
N ASP A 77 -14.81 3.43 12.87
CA ASP A 77 -16.19 3.21 13.35
C ASP A 77 -17.19 2.81 12.24
N ASP A 78 -16.78 1.94 11.31
CA ASP A 78 -17.57 1.46 10.16
C ASP A 78 -17.99 2.57 9.17
N ASP A 79 -17.22 3.65 9.12
CA ASP A 79 -17.39 4.75 8.17
C ASP A 79 -16.96 4.32 6.76
N GLY A 80 -17.91 4.26 5.83
CA GLY A 80 -17.64 3.84 4.46
C GLY A 80 -17.48 5.02 3.51
N VAL A 81 -16.98 4.74 2.31
CA VAL A 81 -16.90 5.71 1.22
C VAL A 81 -18.30 5.99 0.67
N VAL A 82 -18.64 7.26 0.49
CA VAL A 82 -19.96 7.72 0.05
C VAL A 82 -19.95 8.42 -1.30
N ALA A 83 -18.80 8.94 -1.73
CA ALA A 83 -18.58 9.48 -3.06
C ALA A 83 -17.12 9.28 -3.48
N LEU A 84 -16.90 9.34 -4.79
CA LEU A 84 -15.60 9.17 -5.42
C LEU A 84 -15.54 10.02 -6.69
N GLU A 85 -14.42 10.69 -6.88
CA GLU A 85 -14.01 11.30 -8.14
C GLU A 85 -12.85 10.48 -8.72
N PHE A 86 -13.07 9.82 -9.87
CA PHE A 86 -12.05 9.05 -10.56
C PHE A 86 -11.55 9.79 -11.81
N VAL A 87 -10.23 9.87 -11.95
CA VAL A 87 -9.57 10.55 -13.07
C VAL A 87 -8.63 9.56 -13.78
N ALA A 88 -8.79 9.43 -15.09
CA ALA A 88 -7.90 8.68 -15.96
C ALA A 88 -7.24 9.61 -16.99
N GLU A 89 -5.94 9.48 -17.19
CA GLU A 89 -5.12 10.29 -18.08
C GLU A 89 -4.39 9.40 -19.11
N TYR A 90 -4.24 9.89 -20.33
CA TYR A 90 -3.58 9.18 -21.43
C TYR A 90 -2.87 10.13 -22.39
N ASP A 91 -1.96 9.61 -23.22
CA ASP A 91 -1.36 10.36 -24.33
C ASP A 91 -2.34 10.42 -25.52
N PRO A 92 -2.94 11.59 -25.83
CA PRO A 92 -3.95 11.72 -26.88
C PRO A 92 -3.37 11.58 -28.30
N ASP A 93 -2.05 11.59 -28.48
CA ASP A 93 -1.43 11.31 -29.77
C ASP A 93 -1.38 9.79 -30.08
N VAL A 94 -1.62 8.93 -29.07
CA VAL A 94 -1.50 7.46 -29.18
C VAL A 94 -2.80 6.74 -28.84
N LEU A 95 -3.50 7.16 -27.79
CA LEU A 95 -4.73 6.54 -27.29
C LEU A 95 -5.89 7.54 -27.27
N GLU A 96 -7.10 7.02 -27.17
CA GLU A 96 -8.31 7.79 -26.88
C GLU A 96 -9.19 7.00 -25.91
N ILE A 97 -9.56 7.60 -24.78
CA ILE A 97 -10.67 7.08 -23.96
C ILE A 97 -11.98 7.47 -24.65
N THR A 98 -12.72 6.48 -25.12
CA THR A 98 -13.98 6.70 -25.85
C THR A 98 -15.22 6.57 -24.99
N ASP A 99 -15.11 5.88 -23.85
CA ASP A 99 -16.23 5.68 -22.92
C ASP A 99 -15.70 5.43 -21.50
N ILE A 100 -16.50 5.79 -20.50
CA ILE A 100 -16.24 5.54 -19.09
C ILE A 100 -17.55 5.23 -18.37
N GLU A 101 -17.63 4.01 -17.85
CA GLU A 101 -18.82 3.50 -17.18
C GLU A 101 -18.58 3.32 -15.69
N ARG A 102 -19.61 3.56 -14.89
CA ARG A 102 -19.53 3.35 -13.45
C ARG A 102 -19.59 1.86 -13.12
N GLY A 103 -18.74 1.42 -12.19
CA GLY A 103 -18.82 0.09 -11.59
C GLY A 103 -19.85 -0.01 -10.45
N PRO A 104 -20.06 -1.21 -9.89
CA PRO A 104 -21.00 -1.44 -8.79
C PRO A 104 -20.43 -1.10 -7.40
N TRP A 105 -19.16 -0.70 -7.26
CA TRP A 105 -18.48 -0.55 -5.96
C TRP A 105 -19.28 0.25 -4.91
N LEU A 106 -19.81 1.42 -5.29
CA LEU A 106 -20.59 2.28 -4.39
C LEU A 106 -22.00 1.75 -4.06
N GLU A 107 -22.44 0.62 -4.63
CA GLU A 107 -23.75 0.01 -4.33
C GLU A 107 -23.71 -0.90 -3.10
N GLN A 108 -22.51 -1.21 -2.59
CA GLN A 108 -22.34 -2.10 -1.46
C GLN A 108 -22.95 -1.56 -0.16
N GLY A 109 -23.14 -2.44 0.82
CA GLY A 109 -23.62 -2.07 2.15
C GLY A 109 -25.12 -1.76 2.18
N THR A 110 -25.48 -0.58 2.71
CA THR A 110 -26.88 -0.17 2.87
C THR A 110 -27.51 0.11 1.50
N GLU A 111 -28.77 -0.29 1.30
CA GLU A 111 -29.50 0.03 0.05
C GLU A 111 -29.50 1.54 -0.21
N THR A 112 -29.00 1.93 -1.39
CA THR A 112 -28.88 3.31 -1.82
C THR A 112 -29.18 3.43 -3.32
N THR A 113 -29.43 4.65 -3.80
CA THR A 113 -29.24 4.97 -5.22
C THR A 113 -27.80 5.48 -5.39
N VAL A 114 -27.12 5.06 -6.47
CA VAL A 114 -25.82 5.62 -6.86
C VAL A 114 -26.03 6.47 -8.11
N HIS A 115 -25.59 7.71 -8.03
CA HIS A 115 -25.53 8.64 -9.16
C HIS A 115 -24.12 8.65 -9.73
N ALA A 116 -23.99 8.89 -11.03
CA ALA A 116 -22.70 9.10 -11.66
C ALA A 116 -22.80 10.09 -12.83
N GLU A 117 -21.73 10.86 -13.02
CA GLU A 117 -21.53 11.79 -14.12
C GLU A 117 -20.14 11.58 -14.71
N GLY A 118 -20.07 11.37 -16.03
CA GLY A 118 -18.82 11.15 -16.76
C GLY A 118 -18.51 12.30 -17.72
N THR A 119 -17.25 12.72 -17.78
CA THR A 119 -16.75 13.75 -18.70
C THR A 119 -15.51 13.25 -19.43
N LEU A 120 -15.50 13.36 -20.77
CA LEU A 120 -14.34 13.05 -21.61
C LEU A 120 -13.75 14.34 -22.18
N ALA A 121 -12.50 14.66 -21.83
CA ALA A 121 -11.76 15.81 -22.31
C ALA A 121 -10.67 15.35 -23.29
N HIS A 122 -11.09 14.93 -24.49
CA HIS A 122 -10.21 14.30 -25.49
C HIS A 122 -8.96 15.14 -25.83
N ASP A 123 -9.11 16.45 -25.98
CA ASP A 123 -7.98 17.36 -26.29
C ASP A 123 -6.96 17.46 -25.14
N GLU A 124 -7.37 17.14 -23.92
CA GLU A 124 -6.54 17.18 -22.71
C GLU A 124 -6.00 15.80 -22.33
N GLY A 125 -6.47 14.73 -22.99
CA GLY A 125 -6.08 13.36 -22.67
C GLY A 125 -6.65 12.87 -21.35
N THR A 126 -7.83 13.34 -20.93
CA THR A 126 -8.39 13.04 -19.60
C THR A 126 -9.84 12.54 -19.68
N ALA A 127 -10.19 11.60 -18.80
CA ALA A 127 -11.55 11.19 -18.49
C ALA A 127 -11.81 11.33 -16.99
N LEU A 128 -12.99 11.85 -16.64
CA LEU A 128 -13.45 12.08 -15.26
C LEU A 128 -14.74 11.29 -15.05
N LEU A 129 -14.85 10.60 -13.91
CA LEU A 129 -16.07 9.95 -13.44
C LEU A 129 -16.34 10.33 -11.98
N GLU A 130 -17.38 11.11 -11.76
CA GLU A 130 -17.88 11.44 -10.43
C GLU A 130 -18.99 10.46 -10.06
N GLN A 131 -18.98 9.93 -8.85
CA GLN A 131 -20.01 9.01 -8.34
C GLN A 131 -20.36 9.32 -6.88
N TRP A 132 -21.64 9.25 -6.51
CA TRP A 132 -22.08 9.48 -5.12
C TRP A 132 -23.37 8.75 -4.77
N ARG A 133 -23.54 8.48 -3.47
CA ARG A 133 -24.72 7.80 -2.90
C ARG A 133 -25.84 8.79 -2.52
N ASP A 134 -27.09 8.43 -2.78
CA ASP A 134 -28.29 9.12 -2.26
C ASP A 134 -29.33 8.09 -1.72
N PRO A 135 -29.65 8.12 -0.41
CA PRO A 135 -29.07 8.98 0.62
C PRO A 135 -27.63 8.61 0.98
N VAL A 136 -26.85 9.60 1.41
CA VAL A 136 -25.52 9.40 1.99
C VAL A 136 -25.65 8.64 3.32
N ALA A 137 -25.46 7.32 3.28
CA ALA A 137 -25.53 6.46 4.46
C ALA A 137 -24.78 5.13 4.27
N GLY A 138 -24.01 4.76 5.30
CA GLY A 138 -23.41 3.44 5.50
C GLY A 138 -22.18 3.12 4.63
N GLY A 139 -21.98 3.90 3.55
CA GLY A 139 -20.86 3.83 2.63
C GLY A 139 -20.52 2.43 2.07
N ALA A 140 -19.46 2.38 1.27
CA ALA A 140 -18.89 1.15 0.73
C ALA A 140 -17.44 0.96 1.20
N THR A 141 -17.02 -0.29 1.33
CA THR A 141 -15.68 -0.72 1.74
C THR A 141 -15.36 -2.07 1.10
N GLY A 142 -14.10 -2.46 1.03
CA GLY A 142 -13.65 -3.69 0.39
C GLY A 142 -13.07 -3.45 -1.01
N LEU A 143 -12.98 -4.53 -1.80
CA LEU A 143 -12.45 -4.56 -3.16
C LEU A 143 -13.58 -4.89 -4.13
N ASP A 144 -13.76 -4.06 -5.17
CA ASP A 144 -14.68 -4.30 -6.29
C ASP A 144 -14.35 -3.33 -7.45
N THR A 145 -15.04 -3.46 -8.58
CA THR A 145 -14.85 -2.58 -9.74
C THR A 145 -15.51 -1.23 -9.54
N VAL A 146 -14.72 -0.16 -9.64
CA VAL A 146 -15.17 1.23 -9.46
C VAL A 146 -15.52 1.89 -10.78
N ALA A 147 -14.81 1.56 -11.86
CA ALA A 147 -15.03 2.10 -13.18
C ALA A 147 -14.59 1.10 -14.25
N THR A 148 -15.20 1.19 -15.42
CA THR A 148 -14.81 0.45 -16.61
C THR A 148 -14.50 1.47 -17.70
N VAL A 149 -13.26 1.48 -18.19
CA VAL A 149 -12.75 2.47 -19.16
C VAL A 149 -12.59 1.80 -20.52
N THR A 150 -13.20 2.36 -21.57
CA THR A 150 -12.97 1.90 -22.94
C THR A 150 -11.90 2.75 -23.60
N VAL A 151 -10.80 2.11 -23.99
CA VAL A 151 -9.62 2.74 -24.60
C VAL A 151 -9.46 2.26 -26.03
N THR A 152 -9.16 3.18 -26.95
CA THR A 152 -8.91 2.91 -28.36
C THR A 152 -7.52 3.38 -28.76
N ALA A 153 -6.76 2.54 -29.46
CA ALA A 153 -5.50 2.95 -30.06
C ALA A 153 -5.75 3.76 -31.34
N HIS A 154 -5.05 4.87 -31.52
CA HIS A 154 -5.16 5.65 -32.74
C HIS A 154 -4.72 4.80 -33.96
N PRO A 155 -5.40 4.86 -35.12
CA PRO A 155 -5.04 4.05 -36.29
C PRO A 155 -3.65 4.33 -36.85
N ASP A 156 -3.08 5.50 -36.54
CA ASP A 156 -1.72 5.90 -36.91
C ASP A 156 -0.72 5.80 -35.74
N ALA A 157 -1.12 5.19 -34.62
CA ALA A 157 -0.27 5.03 -33.44
C ALA A 157 0.99 4.22 -33.79
N PRO A 158 2.19 4.68 -33.40
CA PRO A 158 3.40 3.88 -33.60
C PRO A 158 3.42 2.69 -32.64
N ALA A 159 3.98 1.56 -33.08
CA ALA A 159 4.22 0.43 -32.20
C ALA A 159 5.13 0.83 -31.03
N GLY A 160 4.78 0.42 -29.82
CA GLY A 160 5.47 0.81 -28.60
C GLY A 160 4.61 0.71 -27.34
N GLU A 161 5.20 1.06 -26.21
CA GLU A 161 4.51 1.14 -24.92
C GLU A 161 4.00 2.57 -24.68
N THR A 162 2.77 2.67 -24.18
CA THR A 162 2.18 3.87 -23.59
C THR A 162 1.49 3.48 -22.28
N ALA A 163 0.96 4.46 -21.54
CA ALA A 163 0.32 4.21 -20.26
C ALA A 163 -1.05 4.89 -20.17
N LEU A 164 -1.96 4.23 -19.46
CA LEU A 164 -3.11 4.85 -18.84
C LEU A 164 -2.71 5.17 -17.39
N GLU A 165 -2.67 6.45 -17.05
CA GLU A 165 -2.35 6.93 -15.69
C GLU A 165 -3.62 7.27 -14.93
N PHE A 166 -3.60 7.15 -13.60
CA PHE A 166 -4.70 7.59 -12.75
C PHE A 166 -4.33 8.92 -12.10
N GLY A 167 -5.14 9.95 -12.34
CA GLY A 167 -4.91 11.30 -11.85
C GLY A 167 -5.24 11.45 -10.36
N GLU A 168 -5.48 12.69 -9.91
CA GLU A 168 -5.92 12.98 -8.55
C GLU A 168 -7.33 12.39 -8.29
N THR A 169 -7.40 11.12 -7.94
CA THR A 169 -8.64 10.45 -7.51
C THR A 169 -8.95 10.85 -6.07
N ASP A 170 -10.17 11.32 -5.83
CA ASP A 170 -10.65 11.73 -4.51
C ASP A 170 -11.70 10.75 -3.97
N ILE A 171 -11.68 10.54 -2.66
CA ILE A 171 -12.58 9.64 -1.94
C ILE A 171 -13.18 10.40 -0.77
N GLU A 172 -14.51 10.48 -0.74
CA GLU A 172 -15.25 11.08 0.37
C GLU A 172 -15.82 9.99 1.27
N LEU A 173 -15.52 10.08 2.57
CA LEU A 173 -16.13 9.27 3.61
C LEU A 173 -17.38 9.94 4.19
N GLU A 174 -18.26 9.19 4.85
CA GLU A 174 -19.43 9.76 5.55
C GLU A 174 -18.99 10.77 6.64
N SER A 175 -17.82 10.55 7.22
CA SER A 175 -17.21 11.44 8.22
C SER A 175 -16.43 12.64 7.65
N GLU A 176 -16.28 12.75 6.33
CA GLU A 176 -15.49 13.79 5.64
C GLU A 176 -13.98 13.77 5.98
N TRP A 177 -13.43 12.65 6.46
CA TRP A 177 -11.97 12.49 6.61
C TRP A 177 -11.32 12.16 5.25
N PRO A 178 -10.19 12.80 4.90
CA PRO A 178 -9.49 12.52 3.66
C PRO A 178 -8.86 11.12 3.68
N VAL A 179 -8.96 10.42 2.55
CA VAL A 179 -8.36 9.10 2.33
C VAL A 179 -7.33 9.21 1.22
N PRO A 180 -6.03 9.01 1.49
CA PRO A 180 -5.04 8.97 0.43
C PRO A 180 -5.30 7.78 -0.50
N VAL A 181 -5.28 8.04 -1.80
CA VAL A 181 -5.35 7.02 -2.85
C VAL A 181 -3.93 6.71 -3.33
N VAL A 182 -3.65 5.42 -3.52
CA VAL A 182 -2.42 4.93 -4.13
C VAL A 182 -2.80 4.14 -5.37
N ASP A 183 -2.16 4.46 -6.46
CA ASP A 183 -2.39 3.86 -7.76
C ASP A 183 -1.07 3.55 -8.46
N GLY A 184 -1.16 2.83 -9.58
CA GLY A 184 -0.06 2.62 -10.50
C GLY A 184 -0.57 2.72 -11.94
N PRO A 185 0.26 3.16 -12.88
CA PRO A 185 -0.15 3.23 -14.28
C PRO A 185 -0.41 1.83 -14.83
N THR A 186 -1.33 1.75 -15.77
CA THR A 186 -1.60 0.54 -16.56
C THR A 186 -0.89 0.65 -17.89
N THR A 187 -0.11 -0.36 -18.26
CA THR A 187 0.64 -0.35 -19.52
C THR A 187 -0.27 -0.73 -20.68
N VAL A 188 -0.18 0.02 -21.77
CA VAL A 188 -0.82 -0.33 -23.04
C VAL A 188 0.26 -0.50 -24.11
N VAL A 189 0.31 -1.67 -24.72
CA VAL A 189 1.28 -2.03 -25.75
C VAL A 189 0.60 -1.95 -27.12
N ILE A 190 1.08 -1.04 -27.97
CA ILE A 190 0.66 -0.94 -29.37
C ILE A 190 1.51 -1.91 -30.19
N GLU A 191 0.87 -2.92 -30.76
CA GLU A 191 1.52 -3.92 -31.61
C GLU A 191 1.75 -3.42 -33.05
N ASP A 192 2.69 -4.03 -33.75
CA ASP A 192 2.92 -3.76 -35.18
C ASP A 192 2.06 -4.72 -36.02
N ASP A 193 1.25 -4.17 -36.94
CA ASP A 193 0.39 -4.92 -37.90
C ASP A 193 1.22 -5.96 -38.70
N GLU A 194 2.52 -5.70 -38.89
CA GLU A 194 3.43 -6.61 -39.61
C GLU A 194 3.80 -7.91 -38.84
N ALA A 195 3.25 -8.16 -37.65
CA ALA A 195 3.49 -9.40 -36.88
C ALA A 195 2.69 -10.63 -37.36
N VAL A 196 1.78 -10.52 -38.33
CA VAL A 196 1.04 -11.67 -38.88
C VAL A 196 1.76 -12.31 -40.07
N ASN A 197 3.00 -12.79 -39.90
CA ASN A 197 3.62 -13.85 -40.74
C ASN A 197 4.96 -14.37 -40.16
N GLY A 198 5.08 -14.44 -38.82
CA GLY A 198 6.15 -15.20 -38.17
C GLY A 198 5.66 -16.59 -37.81
N GLU A 199 5.90 -17.58 -38.67
CA GLU A 199 5.72 -19.01 -38.36
C GLU A 199 6.18 -19.33 -36.93
N SER A 200 5.23 -19.59 -36.01
CA SER A 200 5.53 -20.43 -34.85
C SER A 200 5.84 -21.83 -35.37
N GLN A 201 7.10 -22.05 -35.71
CA GLN A 201 7.65 -23.38 -35.89
C GLN A 201 7.68 -24.05 -34.51
N SER A 202 6.52 -24.60 -34.11
CA SER A 202 6.47 -25.67 -33.12
C SER A 202 7.20 -26.87 -33.71
N ALA A 203 8.50 -26.95 -33.43
CA ALA A 203 9.27 -28.15 -33.62
C ALA A 203 8.75 -29.21 -32.65
N ASP A 204 8.08 -30.19 -33.24
CA ASP A 204 7.73 -31.47 -32.68
C ASP A 204 8.92 -32.12 -31.95
N ALA A 205 8.71 -32.48 -30.69
CA ALA A 205 9.47 -33.54 -30.03
C ALA A 205 8.56 -34.27 -29.04
N ALA A 206 8.22 -35.50 -29.43
CA ALA A 206 7.48 -36.52 -28.70
C ALA A 206 7.97 -36.79 -27.25
N ASP A 207 7.14 -37.59 -26.57
CA ASP A 207 7.39 -38.38 -25.33
C ASP A 207 7.00 -37.65 -24.04
N THR A 208 5.98 -38.03 -23.26
CA THR A 208 5.69 -39.37 -22.71
C THR A 208 4.27 -39.40 -22.14
N ASP A 209 3.59 -40.51 -22.35
CA ASP A 209 2.36 -40.90 -21.68
C ASP A 209 2.69 -41.31 -20.23
N THR A 210 2.26 -40.53 -19.23
CA THR A 210 2.21 -40.97 -17.83
C THR A 210 1.05 -40.30 -17.10
N THR A 211 0.11 -41.15 -16.70
CA THR A 211 -1.01 -40.90 -15.80
C THR A 211 -0.52 -40.55 -14.39
N ASP A 212 -0.96 -39.44 -13.78
CA ASP A 212 -1.26 -39.42 -12.34
C ASP A 212 -2.22 -38.28 -11.96
N ALA A 213 -2.90 -38.51 -10.84
CA ALA A 213 -4.12 -37.89 -10.37
C ALA A 213 -3.92 -36.58 -9.58
N GLY A 214 -4.94 -35.74 -9.62
CA GLY A 214 -5.45 -35.00 -8.46
C GLY A 214 -4.63 -33.82 -7.96
N GLY A 215 -5.05 -32.61 -8.34
CA GLY A 215 -4.68 -31.38 -7.67
C GLY A 215 -5.64 -30.26 -8.07
N SER A 216 -6.48 -29.84 -7.13
CA SER A 216 -7.35 -28.67 -7.30
C SER A 216 -6.48 -27.42 -7.22
N GLU A 217 -6.24 -26.77 -8.36
CA GLU A 217 -5.48 -25.52 -8.41
C GLU A 217 -6.41 -24.35 -8.03
N ARG A 218 -6.14 -23.79 -6.85
CA ARG A 218 -6.59 -22.46 -6.45
C ARG A 218 -5.77 -21.45 -7.26
N GLY A 219 -6.46 -20.47 -7.84
CA GLY A 219 -5.88 -19.44 -8.69
C GLY A 219 -4.88 -18.47 -8.00
N PRO A 220 -4.34 -17.52 -8.78
CA PRO A 220 -3.13 -16.72 -8.48
C PRO A 220 -3.24 -15.74 -7.30
N VAL A 221 -4.43 -15.59 -6.69
CA VAL A 221 -4.70 -14.64 -5.61
C VAL A 221 -3.96 -14.90 -4.29
N SER A 222 -3.42 -16.12 -4.08
CA SER A 222 -2.62 -16.41 -2.88
C SER A 222 -1.17 -15.94 -2.99
N ASP A 223 -0.61 -15.85 -4.20
CA ASP A 223 0.80 -15.47 -4.38
C ASP A 223 0.99 -13.95 -4.30
N VAL A 224 -0.01 -13.16 -4.73
CA VAL A 224 0.00 -11.68 -4.61
C VAL A 224 -0.09 -11.24 -3.14
N MET A 225 -0.98 -11.86 -2.35
CA MET A 225 -1.10 -11.57 -0.91
C MET A 225 0.12 -12.04 -0.10
N ALA A 226 0.83 -13.08 -0.55
CA ALA A 226 2.10 -13.50 0.06
C ALA A 226 3.24 -12.53 -0.29
N ALA A 227 3.31 -12.03 -1.52
CA ALA A 227 4.34 -11.10 -1.97
C ALA A 227 4.23 -9.71 -1.29
N VAL A 228 3.01 -9.21 -1.07
CA VAL A 228 2.77 -7.95 -0.32
C VAL A 228 3.17 -8.09 1.17
N SER A 229 3.03 -9.28 1.74
CA SER A 229 3.40 -9.56 3.14
C SER A 229 4.93 -9.70 3.36
N GLU A 230 5.68 -10.16 2.35
CA GLU A 230 7.12 -10.44 2.51
C GLU A 230 8.06 -9.38 1.88
N GLY A 231 7.58 -8.50 0.99
CA GLY A 231 8.44 -7.64 0.16
C GLY A 231 8.86 -6.28 0.75
N TYR A 232 8.03 -5.62 1.56
CA TYR A 232 8.23 -4.20 1.91
C TYR A 232 8.58 -3.91 3.39
N GLY A 233 8.60 -4.94 4.26
CA GLY A 233 8.83 -4.76 5.70
C GLY A 233 10.29 -4.62 6.17
N SER A 234 11.30 -4.91 5.32
CA SER A 234 12.68 -5.09 5.80
C SER A 234 13.60 -3.88 5.63
N LEU A 235 13.44 -3.09 4.56
CA LEU A 235 14.41 -2.03 4.23
C LEU A 235 14.13 -0.67 4.90
N LEU A 236 12.89 -0.37 5.29
CA LEU A 236 12.58 0.88 5.99
C LEU A 236 12.61 0.74 7.52
N VAL A 237 12.26 -0.42 8.08
CA VAL A 237 12.24 -0.63 9.54
C VAL A 237 13.65 -0.64 10.16
N THR A 238 14.67 -1.08 9.42
CA THR A 238 16.06 -1.10 9.91
C THR A 238 16.67 0.30 10.02
N VAL A 239 16.26 1.25 9.19
CA VAL A 239 16.77 2.64 9.23
C VAL A 239 16.20 3.41 10.43
N PHE A 240 14.92 3.22 10.78
CA PHE A 240 14.30 3.93 11.92
C PHE A 240 14.74 3.38 13.30
N ILE A 241 15.01 2.08 13.43
CA ILE A 241 15.55 1.51 14.68
C ILE A 241 17.01 1.94 14.92
N GLY A 242 17.81 2.08 13.86
CA GLY A 242 19.19 2.57 13.98
C GLY A 242 19.28 4.02 14.44
N LEU A 243 18.39 4.88 13.93
CA LEU A 243 18.42 6.32 14.21
C LEU A 243 17.92 6.64 15.63
N SER A 244 16.92 5.92 16.11
CA SER A 244 16.40 6.06 17.49
C SER A 244 17.43 5.63 18.55
N LEU A 245 18.20 4.56 18.32
CA LEU A 245 19.25 4.14 19.25
C LEU A 245 20.43 5.14 19.31
N ALA A 246 20.79 5.75 18.17
CA ALA A 246 21.85 6.74 18.10
C ALA A 246 21.48 8.03 18.86
N VAL A 247 20.24 8.49 18.73
CA VAL A 247 19.73 9.67 19.47
C VAL A 247 19.67 9.37 20.98
N LEU A 248 19.22 8.18 21.38
CA LEU A 248 19.19 7.79 22.79
C LEU A 248 20.60 7.73 23.41
N CYS A 249 21.57 7.15 22.70
CA CYS A 249 22.96 7.10 23.12
C CYS A 249 23.58 8.51 23.24
N ALA A 250 23.31 9.40 22.28
CA ALA A 250 23.78 10.78 22.34
C ALA A 250 23.19 11.52 23.55
N LEU A 251 21.91 11.31 23.86
CA LEU A 251 21.21 11.96 24.97
C LEU A 251 21.72 11.46 26.32
N VAL A 252 22.00 10.15 26.45
CA VAL A 252 22.63 9.57 27.66
C VAL A 252 24.03 10.16 27.88
N VAL A 253 24.84 10.30 26.83
CA VAL A 253 26.19 10.89 26.94
C VAL A 253 26.12 12.37 27.35
N VAL A 254 25.18 13.14 26.78
CA VAL A 254 24.97 14.54 27.14
C VAL A 254 24.55 14.67 28.61
N VAL A 255 23.61 13.85 29.08
CA VAL A 255 23.16 13.87 30.48
C VAL A 255 24.26 13.42 31.44
N ALA A 256 25.04 12.40 31.07
CA ALA A 256 26.15 11.91 31.88
C ALA A 256 27.30 12.94 32.00
N ARG A 257 27.57 13.69 30.92
CA ARG A 257 28.51 14.83 30.94
C ARG A 257 27.99 15.98 31.79
N ARG A 258 26.70 16.30 31.69
CA ARG A 258 26.08 17.39 32.48
C ARG A 258 26.04 17.10 33.97
N THR A 259 26.00 15.83 34.35
CA THR A 259 25.99 15.38 35.75
C THR A 259 27.38 15.05 36.33
N GLY A 260 28.45 15.27 35.55
CA GLY A 260 29.84 15.13 36.04
C GLY A 260 30.26 13.71 36.37
N ARG A 261 29.61 12.68 35.80
CA ARG A 261 29.87 11.26 36.11
C ARG A 261 30.85 10.55 35.18
N ILE A 262 31.32 11.20 34.11
CA ILE A 262 32.31 10.62 33.20
C ILE A 262 33.45 11.64 33.06
N SER A 263 34.61 11.30 33.63
CA SER A 263 35.91 11.91 33.35
C SER A 263 36.80 10.87 32.68
#